data_AF-A0A1W1C7E0-F1
#
_entry.id   AF-A0A1W1C7E0-F1
#
_cell.length_a   1.000
_cell.length_b   1.000
_cell.length_c   1.000
_cell.angle_alpha   90.00
_cell.angle_beta   90.00
_cell.angle_gamma   90.00
#
_symmetry.space_group_name_H-M   'P 1'
#
loop_
_entity.id
_entity.type
_entity.pdbx_description
1 polymer ?
#
loop_
_entity_poly.entity_id
_entity_poly.type
_entity_poly.pdbx_seq_one_letter_code
_entity_poly.pdbx_strand_id
1 'polypeptide(L)'
;MKNSEKLKNFLTLEIIPDLEEAIDEMFSMIEKAKMASIADKEELQDLQEMHAECKDIVSEIEAGEMQEEEAKEILNELIDMKTEDQE
;
A
#
# COMPACT_ATOMS: atom_id res chain seq x y z
N MET A 1 -12.62 18.10 5.46
CA MET A 1 -11.45 17.31 5.01
C MET A 1 -11.64 17.02 3.55
N LYS A 2 -10.63 17.37 2.75
CA LYS A 2 -10.57 17.05 1.31
C LYS A 2 -10.43 15.55 1.10
N ASN A 3 -10.75 15.04 -0.08
CA ASN A 3 -10.59 13.62 -0.38
C ASN A 3 -9.10 13.27 -0.45
N SER A 4 -8.29 14.15 -1.03
CA SER A 4 -6.82 14.07 -1.01
C SER A 4 -6.25 13.93 0.41
N GLU A 5 -6.73 14.73 1.37
CA GLU A 5 -6.34 14.62 2.78
C GLU A 5 -6.78 13.30 3.43
N LYS A 6 -7.98 12.80 3.09
CA LYS A 6 -8.48 11.52 3.61
C LYS A 6 -7.67 10.35 3.06
N LEU A 7 -7.40 10.36 1.76
CA LEU A 7 -6.58 9.35 1.08
C LEU A 7 -5.19 9.32 1.67
N LYS A 8 -4.52 10.48 1.80
CA LYS A 8 -3.21 10.56 2.44
C LYS A 8 -3.23 9.99 3.85
N ASN A 9 -4.21 10.36 4.68
CA ASN A 9 -4.30 9.84 6.04
C ASN A 9 -4.51 8.32 6.04
N PHE A 10 -5.37 7.80 5.17
CA PHE A 10 -5.61 6.36 5.07
C PHE A 10 -4.36 5.60 4.63
N LEU A 11 -3.67 6.09 3.60
CA LEU A 11 -2.41 5.52 3.13
C LEU A 11 -1.34 5.53 4.22
N THR A 12 -1.13 6.67 4.89
CA THR A 12 -0.02 6.83 5.84
C THR A 12 -0.25 6.23 7.22
N LEU A 13 -1.50 6.12 7.66
CA LEU A 13 -1.84 5.61 8.99
C LEU A 13 -2.19 4.12 8.98
N GLU A 14 -2.61 3.59 7.83
CA GLU A 14 -3.11 2.22 7.73
C GLU A 14 -2.40 1.43 6.64
N ILE A 15 -2.59 1.78 5.36
CA ILE A 15 -2.14 0.93 4.24
C ILE A 15 -0.62 0.76 4.19
N ILE A 16 0.15 1.85 4.28
CA ILE A 16 1.61 1.79 4.23
C ILE A 16 2.17 1.01 5.43
N PRO A 17 1.75 1.26 6.68
CA PRO A 17 2.13 0.41 7.81
C PRO A 17 1.80 -1.07 7.63
N ASP A 18 0.58 -1.39 7.17
CA ASP A 18 0.14 -2.77 6.94
C ASP A 18 1.03 -3.46 5.86
N LEU A 19 1.37 -2.74 4.78
CA LEU A 19 2.30 -3.21 3.74
C LEU A 19 3.73 -3.38 4.27
N GLU A 20 4.23 -2.44 5.08
CA GLU A 20 5.58 -2.53 5.68
C GLU A 20 5.69 -3.76 6.60
N GLU A 21 4.64 -4.05 7.39
CA GLU A 21 4.57 -5.27 8.21
C GLU A 21 4.56 -6.54 7.35
N ALA A 22 3.73 -6.60 6.31
CA ALA A 22 3.68 -7.73 5.38
C ALA A 22 5.02 -7.97 4.67
N ILE A 23 5.69 -6.90 4.22
CA ILE A 23 7.02 -6.95 3.60
C ILE A 23 8.05 -7.52 4.60
N ASP A 24 8.07 -7.01 5.83
CA ASP A 24 9.00 -7.46 6.87
C ASP A 24 8.77 -8.93 7.24
N GLU A 25 7.52 -9.37 7.36
CA GLU A 25 7.17 -10.77 7.59
C GLU A 25 7.64 -11.67 6.45
N MET A 26 7.40 -11.25 5.20
CA MET A 26 7.82 -12.01 4.03
C MET A 26 9.35 -12.09 3.91
N PHE A 27 10.05 -10.99 4.16
CA PHE A 27 11.51 -11.00 4.26
C PHE A 27 11.99 -11.96 5.35
N SER A 28 11.37 -11.93 6.53
CA SER A 28 11.72 -12.83 7.64
C SER A 28 11.50 -14.31 7.27
N MET A 29 10.43 -14.63 6.55
CA MET A 29 10.15 -15.97 6.06
C MET A 29 11.21 -16.43 5.05
N ILE A 30 11.52 -15.59 4.07
CA ILE A 30 12.54 -15.85 3.05
C ILE A 30 13.92 -16.07 3.69
N GLU A 31 14.30 -15.23 4.66
CA GLU A 31 15.58 -15.35 5.37
C GLU A 31 15.65 -16.68 6.16
N LYS A 32 14.58 -17.04 6.88
CA LYS A 32 14.50 -18.29 7.66
C LYS A 32 14.51 -19.54 6.78
N ALA A 33 13.89 -19.48 5.59
CA ALA A 33 13.82 -20.61 4.66
C ALA A 33 15.18 -20.99 4.05
N LYS A 34 16.19 -20.10 4.12
CA LYS A 34 17.55 -20.23 3.52
C LYS A 34 17.60 -20.42 2.00
N MET A 35 16.49 -20.77 1.37
CA MET A 35 16.24 -20.72 -0.08
C MET A 35 14.80 -20.25 -0.30
N ALA A 36 14.64 -19.01 -0.74
CA ALA A 36 13.35 -18.50 -1.22
C ALA A 36 12.97 -19.17 -2.55
N SER A 37 11.71 -19.55 -2.69
CA SER A 37 11.17 -19.94 -3.99
C SER A 37 11.14 -18.72 -4.93
N ILE A 38 10.99 -18.95 -6.24
CA ILE A 38 10.79 -17.84 -7.19
C ILE A 38 9.49 -17.12 -6.85
N ALA A 39 8.43 -17.86 -6.51
CA ALA A 39 7.14 -17.30 -6.13
C ALA A 39 7.25 -16.41 -4.88
N ASP A 40 8.01 -16.81 -3.86
CA ASP A 40 8.18 -15.99 -2.65
C ASP A 40 8.85 -14.64 -2.96
N LYS A 41 9.77 -14.62 -3.94
CA LYS A 41 10.44 -13.39 -4.36
C LYS A 41 9.56 -12.51 -5.23
N GLU A 42 8.73 -13.12 -6.07
CA GLU A 42 7.73 -12.41 -6.88
C GLU A 42 6.70 -11.75 -5.96
N GLU A 43 6.17 -12.48 -4.98
CA GLU A 43 5.21 -11.95 -4.00
C GLU A 43 5.82 -10.81 -3.17
N LEU A 44 7.07 -10.94 -2.74
CA LEU A 44 7.77 -9.86 -2.04
C LEU A 44 7.96 -8.63 -2.93
N GLN A 45 8.28 -8.84 -4.21
CA GLN A 45 8.44 -7.75 -5.16
C GLN A 45 7.11 -7.04 -5.40
N ASP A 46 6.02 -7.79 -5.56
CA ASP A 46 4.67 -7.22 -5.73
C ASP A 46 4.30 -6.33 -4.54
N LEU A 47 4.55 -6.79 -3.29
CA LEU A 47 4.31 -5.98 -2.09
C LEU A 47 5.16 -4.70 -2.06
N GLN A 48 6.42 -4.77 -2.49
CA GLN A 48 7.31 -3.61 -2.57
C GLN A 48 6.86 -2.60 -3.64
N GLU A 49 6.35 -3.08 -4.77
CA GLU A 49 5.81 -2.24 -5.84
C GLU A 49 4.55 -1.52 -5.35
N MET A 50 3.60 -2.23 -4.72
CA MET A 50 2.41 -1.62 -4.12
C MET A 50 2.77 -0.56 -3.06
N HIS A 51 3.78 -0.84 -2.23
CA HIS A 51 4.26 0.12 -1.22
C HIS A 51 4.87 1.38 -1.84
N ALA A 52 5.66 1.23 -2.90
CA ALA A 52 6.23 2.36 -3.64
C ALA A 52 5.13 3.22 -4.27
N GLU A 53 4.15 2.59 -4.93
CA GLU A 53 3.00 3.29 -5.52
C GLU A 53 2.21 4.09 -4.47
N CYS A 54 1.97 3.51 -3.28
CA CYS A 54 1.32 4.22 -2.18
C CYS A 54 2.12 5.47 -1.73
N LYS A 55 3.44 5.39 -1.71
CA LYS A 55 4.32 6.53 -1.35
C LYS A 55 4.35 7.60 -2.44
N ASP A 56 4.29 7.20 -3.70
CA ASP A 56 4.21 8.13 -4.82
C ASP A 56 2.88 8.89 -4.80
N ILE A 57 1.76 8.22 -4.55
CA ILE A 57 0.43 8.85 -4.37
C ILE A 57 0.46 9.88 -3.23
N VAL A 58 1.04 9.52 -2.08
CA VAL A 58 1.18 10.47 -0.96
C VAL A 58 2.00 11.70 -1.37
N SER A 59 3.07 11.50 -2.15
CA SER A 59 3.92 12.58 -2.64
C SER A 59 3.18 13.50 -3.61
N GLU A 60 2.39 12.95 -4.53
CA GLU A 60 1.55 13.73 -5.45
C GLU A 60 0.48 14.55 -4.72
N ILE A 61 -0.14 13.99 -3.68
CA ILE A 61 -1.07 14.71 -2.81
C ILE A 61 -0.37 15.87 -2.09
N GLU A 62 0.84 15.65 -1.56
CA GLU A 62 1.62 16.69 -0.88
C GLU A 62 2.09 17.79 -1.84
N ALA A 63 2.41 17.45 -3.08
CA ALA A 63 2.73 18.39 -4.14
C ALA A 63 1.51 19.18 -4.64
N GLY A 64 0.30 18.74 -4.30
CA GLY A 64 -0.95 19.31 -4.79
C GLY A 64 -1.21 19.00 -6.26
N GLU A 65 -0.61 17.93 -6.77
CA GLU A 65 -0.71 17.48 -8.16
C GLU A 65 -1.89 16.52 -8.39
N MET A 66 -2.47 15.99 -7.31
CA MET A 66 -3.63 15.10 -7.36
C MET A 66 -4.96 15.84 -7.33
N GLN A 67 -5.89 15.42 -8.19
CA GLN A 67 -7.25 15.98 -8.23
C GLN A 67 -8.18 15.35 -7.18
N GLU A 68 -9.18 16.09 -6.71
CA GLU A 68 -10.07 15.62 -5.64
C GLU A 68 -11.02 14.47 -6.06
N GLU A 69 -11.33 14.34 -7.35
CA GLU A 69 -12.14 13.22 -7.84
C GLU A 69 -11.28 11.96 -8.00
N GLU A 70 -10.06 12.09 -8.53
CA GLU A 70 -9.06 11.02 -8.58
C GLU A 70 -8.74 10.48 -7.17
N ALA A 71 -8.46 11.37 -6.21
CA ALA A 71 -8.23 10.97 -4.82
C ALA A 71 -9.44 10.26 -4.19
N LYS A 72 -10.66 10.57 -4.65
CA LYS A 72 -11.89 9.94 -4.17
C LYS A 72 -12.09 8.57 -4.78
N GLU A 73 -11.79 8.40 -6.07
CA GLU A 73 -11.83 7.11 -6.75
C GLU A 73 -10.87 6.13 -6.09
N ILE A 74 -9.60 6.53 -5.94
CA ILE A 74 -8.57 5.70 -5.27
C ILE A 74 -8.98 5.39 -3.82
N LEU A 75 -9.47 6.38 -3.07
CA LEU A 75 -9.90 6.15 -1.69
C LEU A 75 -11.05 5.14 -1.59
N ASN A 76 -12.02 5.19 -2.50
CA ASN A 76 -13.12 4.22 -2.48
C ASN A 76 -12.60 2.82 -2.82
N GLU A 77 -11.75 2.69 -3.83
CA GLU A 77 -11.15 1.40 -4.21
C GLU A 77 -10.38 0.78 -3.04
N LEU A 78 -9.55 1.55 -2.35
CA LEU A 78 -8.78 1.05 -1.21
C LEU A 78 -9.66 0.69 0.00
N ILE A 79 -10.74 1.44 0.25
CA ILE A 79 -11.71 1.11 1.31
C ILE A 79 -12.45 -0.18 0.97
N ASP A 80 -12.86 -0.34 -0.30
CA ASP A 80 -13.57 -1.53 -0.76
C ASP A 80 -12.66 -2.76 -0.62
N MET A 81 -11.41 -2.69 -1.07
CA MET A 81 -10.41 -3.75 -0.88
C MET A 81 -10.25 -4.13 0.61
N LYS A 82 -10.11 -3.14 1.50
CA LYS A 82 -9.95 -3.40 2.94
C LYS A 82 -11.20 -3.95 3.60
N THR A 83 -12.39 -3.64 3.06
CA THR A 83 -13.66 -4.15 3.60
C THR A 83 -13.92 -5.58 3.12
N GLU A 84 -13.55 -5.91 1.89
CA GLU A 84 -13.63 -7.28 1.36
C GLU A 84 -12.68 -8.24 2.09
N ASP A 85 -11.53 -7.77 2.59
CA ASP A 85 -10.64 -8.56 3.45
C ASP A 85 -11.21 -8.87 4.85
N GLN A 86 -12.33 -8.24 5.26
CA GLN A 86 -12.95 -8.43 6.59
C GLN A 86 -14.24 -9.28 6.60
N GLU A 87 -14.68 -9.84 5.47
CA GLU A 87 -15.79 -10.82 5.41
C GLU A 87 -15.33 -12.28 5.33
#